data_AF-H6W453-F1
#
_entry.id   AF-H6W453-F1
#
_cell.length_a   1.000
_cell.length_b   1.000
_cell.length_c   1.000
_cell.angle_alpha   90.00
_cell.angle_beta   90.00
_cell.angle_gamma   90.00
#
_symmetry.space_group_name_H-M   'P 1'
#
loop_
_entity.id
_entity.type
_entity.pdbx_description
1 polymer ?
#
loop_
_entity_poly.entity_id
_entity_poly.type
_entity_poly.pdbx_seq_one_letter_code
_entity_poly.pdbx_strand_id
1 'polypeptide(L)'
;RQNHTGPMLCVGGGTGLAPVLSIVRGALKLGMTNPILLYFGVRSQQDLYDAERLHKLAADHPQLTVHTVIAMGPINESQRAGLVTDVIEKDIISLAGWRAYLCGAPAMVEAL
;
A
#
# COMPACT_ATOMS: atom_id res chain seq x y z
N ARG A 1 10.51 -12.76 -1.57
CA ARG A 1 11.37 -13.73 -2.29
C ARG A 1 10.69 -14.00 -3.62
N GLN A 2 11.45 -14.05 -4.72
CA GLN A 2 10.90 -14.15 -6.08
C GLN A 2 10.04 -15.41 -6.30
N ASN A 3 10.25 -16.47 -5.51
CA ASN A 3 9.49 -17.72 -5.63
C ASN A 3 8.15 -17.73 -4.88
N HIS A 4 7.76 -16.63 -4.21
CA HIS A 4 6.46 -16.57 -3.56
C HIS A 4 5.40 -16.16 -4.58
N THR A 5 4.36 -16.98 -4.73
CA THR A 5 3.26 -16.78 -5.69
C THR A 5 1.95 -16.32 -5.03
N GLY A 6 1.95 -16.17 -3.69
CA GLY A 6 0.80 -15.68 -2.92
C GLY A 6 0.64 -14.16 -2.93
N PRO A 7 -0.48 -13.63 -2.41
CA PRO A 7 -0.76 -12.21 -2.43
C PRO A 7 0.25 -11.40 -1.60
N MET A 8 0.51 -10.17 -2.05
CA MET A 8 1.45 -9.26 -1.43
C MET A 8 0.69 -8.11 -0.76
N LEU A 9 0.90 -7.92 0.53
CA LEU A 9 0.45 -6.74 1.26
C LEU A 9 1.62 -5.77 1.34
N CYS A 10 1.47 -4.58 0.76
CA CYS A 10 2.49 -3.56 0.74
C CYS A 10 1.97 -2.31 1.45
N VAL A 11 2.67 -1.82 2.47
CA VAL A 11 2.20 -0.67 3.27
C VAL A 11 3.31 0.33 3.43
N GLY A 12 3.13 1.51 2.86
CA GLY A 12 4.00 2.66 3.01
C GLY A 12 3.35 3.74 3.89
N GLY A 13 4.03 4.17 4.95
CA GLY A 13 3.62 5.30 5.78
C GLY A 13 4.50 6.52 5.53
N GLY A 14 3.94 7.63 5.09
CA GLY A 14 4.70 8.85 4.76
C GLY A 14 5.83 8.56 3.78
N THR A 15 7.07 8.92 4.13
CA THR A 15 8.26 8.66 3.28
C THR A 15 8.57 7.16 3.10
N GLY A 16 7.99 6.29 3.93
CA GLY A 16 8.09 4.83 3.79
C GLY A 16 7.44 4.26 2.52
N LEU A 17 6.67 5.06 1.77
CA LEU A 17 6.18 4.65 0.45
C LEU A 17 7.33 4.36 -0.53
N ALA A 18 8.42 5.12 -0.51
CA ALA A 18 9.50 4.96 -1.49
C ALA A 18 10.11 3.55 -1.51
N PRO A 19 10.57 2.97 -0.37
CA PRO A 19 11.10 1.60 -0.36
C PRO A 19 10.04 0.54 -0.70
N VAL A 20 8.79 0.72 -0.27
CA VAL A 20 7.69 -0.21 -0.56
C VAL A 20 7.36 -0.21 -2.05
N LEU A 21 7.29 0.98 -2.66
CA LEU A 21 7.05 1.14 -4.09
C LEU A 21 8.18 0.54 -4.93
N SER A 22 9.42 0.56 -4.44
CA SER A 22 10.55 -0.13 -5.08
C SER A 22 10.31 -1.65 -5.15
N ILE A 23 9.79 -2.25 -4.08
CA ILE A 23 9.44 -3.69 -4.04
C ILE A 23 8.30 -4.00 -5.01
N VAL A 24 7.23 -3.19 -5.01
CA VAL A 24 6.09 -3.35 -5.93
C VAL A 24 6.55 -3.29 -7.39
N ARG A 25 7.32 -2.25 -7.75
CA ARG A 25 7.87 -2.10 -9.11
C ARG A 25 8.81 -3.24 -9.49
N GLY A 26 9.60 -3.74 -8.55
CA GLY A 26 10.44 -4.91 -8.76
C GLY A 26 9.62 -6.14 -9.11
N ALA A 27 8.53 -6.42 -8.37
CA ALA A 27 7.63 -7.53 -8.64
C ALA A 27 6.95 -7.40 -10.01
N LEU A 28 6.42 -6.22 -10.33
CA LEU A 28 5.79 -5.94 -11.63
C LEU A 28 6.78 -6.08 -12.79
N LYS A 29 8.00 -5.55 -12.65
CA LYS A 29 9.06 -5.67 -13.67
C LYS A 29 9.49 -7.11 -13.92
N LEU A 30 9.44 -7.96 -12.89
CA LEU A 30 9.72 -9.39 -13.01
C LEU A 30 8.55 -10.20 -13.61
N GLY A 31 7.44 -9.55 -13.96
CA GLY A 31 6.26 -10.20 -14.52
C GLY A 31 5.50 -11.06 -13.51
N MET A 32 5.66 -10.79 -12.20
CA MET A 32 4.92 -11.52 -11.17
C MET A 32 3.43 -11.25 -11.30
N THR A 33 2.62 -12.30 -11.31
CA THR A 33 1.15 -12.23 -11.44
C THR A 33 0.43 -12.26 -10.10
N ASN A 34 1.17 -12.23 -8.99
CA ASN A 34 0.62 -12.17 -7.65
C ASN A 34 -0.32 -10.97 -7.50
N PRO A 35 -1.46 -11.09 -6.81
CA PRO A 35 -2.20 -9.93 -6.36
C PRO A 35 -1.33 -9.06 -5.44
N ILE A 36 -1.29 -7.75 -5.69
CA ILE A 36 -0.56 -6.77 -4.89
C ILE A 36 -1.55 -5.74 -4.38
N LEU A 37 -1.63 -5.61 -3.06
CA LEU A 37 -2.43 -4.60 -2.39
C LEU A 37 -1.51 -3.59 -1.71
N LEU A 38 -1.45 -2.38 -2.26
CA LEU A 38 -0.64 -1.29 -1.76
C LEU A 38 -1.49 -0.29 -0.98
N TYR A 39 -1.21 -0.14 0.31
CA TYR A 39 -1.72 0.95 1.13
C TYR A 39 -0.65 2.03 1.28
N PHE A 40 -1.00 3.26 0.93
CA PHE A 40 -0.19 4.44 1.21
C PHE A 40 -0.90 5.30 2.25
N GLY A 41 -0.41 5.22 3.49
CA GLY A 41 -0.94 5.97 4.62
C GLY A 41 -0.17 7.26 4.86
N VAL A 42 -0.86 8.38 4.98
CA VAL A 42 -0.26 9.65 5.39
C VAL A 42 -1.10 10.34 6.47
N ARG A 43 -0.50 11.30 7.18
CA ARG A 43 -1.18 12.01 8.26
C ARG A 43 -2.30 12.91 7.71
N SER A 44 -2.03 13.68 6.65
CA SER A 44 -2.97 14.64 6.08
C SER A 44 -2.79 14.80 4.57
N GLN A 45 -3.74 15.45 3.89
CA GLN A 45 -3.74 15.60 2.43
C GLN A 45 -2.45 16.22 1.87
N GLN A 46 -1.86 17.18 2.58
CA GLN A 46 -0.60 17.85 2.20
C GLN A 46 0.63 16.94 2.24
N ASP A 47 0.55 15.82 2.96
CA ASP A 47 1.64 14.85 3.06
C ASP A 47 1.63 13.86 1.89
N LEU A 48 0.58 13.90 1.05
CA LEU A 48 0.52 13.08 -0.15
C LEU A 48 1.51 13.55 -1.19
N TYR A 49 2.17 12.57 -1.77
CA TYR A 49 2.98 12.75 -2.96
C TYR A 49 2.78 11.53 -3.87
N ASP A 50 3.18 11.65 -5.14
CA ASP A 50 3.09 10.57 -6.13
C ASP A 50 1.69 10.02 -6.43
N ALA A 51 0.61 10.67 -6.01
CA ALA A 51 -0.76 10.17 -6.18
C ALA A 51 -1.10 9.84 -7.65
N GLU A 52 -0.78 10.74 -8.58
CA GLU A 52 -1.00 10.52 -10.02
C GLU A 52 -0.16 9.34 -10.55
N ARG A 53 1.09 9.24 -10.11
CA ARG A 53 2.00 8.16 -10.49
C ARG A 53 1.52 6.80 -9.97
N LEU A 54 0.99 6.76 -8.76
CA LEU A 54 0.39 5.55 -8.18
C LEU A 54 -0.90 5.17 -8.91
N HIS A 55 -1.74 6.14 -9.24
CA HIS A 55 -2.97 5.91 -10.00
C HIS A 55 -2.66 5.32 -11.38
N LYS A 56 -1.71 5.92 -12.11
CA LYS A 56 -1.25 5.39 -13.39
C LYS A 56 -0.66 3.98 -13.26
N LEU A 57 0.17 3.74 -12.24
CA LEU A 57 0.77 2.42 -12.02
C LEU A 57 -0.30 1.35 -11.77
N ALA A 58 -1.35 1.65 -11.02
CA ALA A 58 -2.47 0.74 -10.81
C ALA A 58 -3.28 0.50 -12.10
N ALA A 59 -3.51 1.55 -12.89
CA ALA A 59 -4.22 1.44 -14.17
C ALA A 59 -3.46 0.58 -15.19
N ASP A 60 -2.12 0.68 -15.20
CA ASP A 60 -1.26 -0.07 -16.12
C ASP A 60 -1.08 -1.55 -15.69
N HIS A 61 -1.44 -1.92 -14.44
CA HIS A 61 -1.20 -3.25 -13.89
C HIS A 61 -2.43 -3.81 -13.13
N PRO A 62 -3.22 -4.72 -13.74
CA PRO A 62 -4.47 -5.19 -13.16
C PRO A 62 -4.30 -6.01 -11.87
N GLN A 63 -3.12 -6.56 -11.59
CA GLN A 63 -2.84 -7.24 -10.32
C GLN A 63 -2.52 -6.26 -9.18
N LEU A 64 -2.36 -4.96 -9.44
CA LEU A 64 -2.03 -3.95 -8.44
C LEU A 64 -3.27 -3.12 -8.07
N THR A 65 -3.69 -3.22 -6.81
CA THR A 65 -4.67 -2.31 -6.21
C THR A 65 -3.96 -1.33 -5.28
N VAL A 66 -4.28 -0.04 -5.40
CA VAL A 66 -3.70 1.01 -4.55
C VAL A 66 -4.79 1.71 -3.75
N HIS A 67 -4.57 1.82 -2.44
CA HIS A 67 -5.42 2.58 -1.52
C HIS A 67 -4.59 3.69 -0.87
N THR A 68 -5.06 4.92 -1.04
CA THR A 68 -4.49 6.09 -0.36
C THR A 68 -5.32 6.35 0.89
N VAL A 69 -4.67 6.40 2.05
CA VAL A 69 -5.32 6.53 3.36
C VAL A 69 -4.84 7.80 4.06
N ILE A 70 -5.78 8.66 4.47
CA ILE A 70 -5.52 9.93 5.16
C ILE A 70 -6.01 9.82 6.60
N ALA A 71 -5.09 9.93 7.55
CA ALA A 71 -5.42 9.78 8.96
C ALA A 71 -6.27 10.93 9.50
N MET A 72 -6.01 12.16 9.05
CA MET A 72 -6.65 13.36 9.57
C MET A 72 -6.92 14.40 8.48
N GLY A 73 -8.10 15.03 8.56
CA GLY A 73 -8.51 16.10 7.66
C GLY A 73 -9.42 15.63 6.53
N PRO A 74 -9.71 16.51 5.56
CA PRO A 74 -10.58 16.18 4.44
C PRO A 74 -9.95 15.14 3.51
N ILE A 75 -10.80 14.33 2.89
CA ILE A 75 -10.42 13.34 1.87
C ILE A 75 -11.16 13.61 0.57
N ASN A 76 -10.55 13.18 -0.54
CA ASN A 76 -11.20 13.10 -1.84
C ASN A 76 -11.98 11.77 -1.96
N GLU A 77 -12.90 11.68 -2.92
CA GLU A 77 -13.76 10.49 -3.13
C GLU A 77 -12.98 9.19 -3.38
N SER A 78 -11.77 9.27 -3.94
CA SER A 78 -10.91 8.11 -4.23
C SER A 78 -9.98 7.70 -3.07
N GLN A 79 -10.09 8.38 -1.92
CA GLN A 79 -9.24 8.17 -0.75
C GLN A 79 -10.04 7.55 0.39
N ARG A 80 -9.32 7.00 1.37
CA ARG A 80 -9.91 6.43 2.59
C ARG A 80 -9.49 7.25 3.80
N ALA A 81 -10.38 7.38 4.78
CA ALA A 81 -10.10 8.10 6.03
C ALA A 81 -9.73 7.13 7.17
N GLY A 82 -8.89 7.60 8.09
CA GLY A 82 -8.51 6.89 9.32
C GLY A 82 -7.09 6.34 9.31
N LEU A 83 -6.75 5.51 10.29
CA LEU A 83 -5.44 4.86 10.35
C LEU A 83 -5.37 3.76 9.29
N VAL A 84 -4.20 3.65 8.63
CA VAL A 84 -3.97 2.64 7.59
C VAL A 84 -4.15 1.21 8.13
N THR A 85 -3.81 0.98 9.40
CA THR A 85 -3.99 -0.29 10.11
C THR A 85 -5.46 -0.69 10.20
N ASP A 86 -6.31 0.25 10.62
CA ASP A 86 -7.76 0.02 10.78
C ASP A 86 -8.43 -0.23 9.43
N VAL A 87 -7.93 0.41 8.37
CA VAL A 87 -8.41 0.16 7.00
C VAL A 87 -8.03 -1.25 6.55
N ILE A 88 -6.77 -1.65 6.78
CA ILE A 88 -6.28 -3.00 6.43
C ILE A 88 -7.09 -4.08 7.17
N GLU A 89 -7.35 -3.91 8.46
CA GLU A 89 -8.11 -4.86 9.28
C GLU A 89 -9.54 -5.04 8.77
N LYS A 90 -10.16 -3.97 8.26
CA LYS A 90 -11.51 -4.03 7.65
C LYS A 90 -11.50 -4.70 6.28
N ASP A 91 -10.45 -4.47 5.49
CA ASP A 91 -10.35 -4.99 4.12
C ASP A 91 -9.90 -6.45 4.08
N ILE A 92 -9.13 -6.92 5.08
CA ILE A 92 -8.47 -8.24 5.05
C ILE A 92 -8.77 -9.03 6.32
N ILE A 93 -9.65 -10.02 6.20
CA ILE A 93 -10.06 -10.90 7.31
C ILE A 93 -8.92 -11.85 7.76
N SER A 94 -8.04 -12.26 6.84
CA SER A 94 -6.91 -13.14 7.14
C SER A 94 -5.72 -12.89 6.22
N LEU A 95 -4.53 -12.83 6.83
CA LEU A 95 -3.25 -12.71 6.14
C LEU A 95 -2.56 -14.07 5.91
N ALA A 96 -3.28 -15.18 6.11
CA ALA A 96 -2.73 -16.50 5.81
C ALA A 96 -2.29 -16.61 4.34
N GLY A 97 -1.02 -16.97 4.12
CA GLY A 97 -0.44 -17.07 2.77
C GLY A 97 -0.02 -15.74 2.13
N TRP A 98 -0.25 -14.61 2.80
CA TRP A 98 0.23 -13.31 2.34
C TRP A 98 1.70 -13.11 2.64
N ARG A 99 2.33 -12.22 1.86
CA ARG A 99 3.63 -11.66 2.19
C ARG A 99 3.52 -10.15 2.40
N ALA A 100 3.77 -9.72 3.64
CA ALA A 100 3.71 -8.32 4.02
C ALA A 100 5.07 -7.61 3.84
N TYR A 101 5.02 -6.38 3.36
CA TYR A 101 6.14 -5.46 3.20
C TYR A 101 5.73 -4.10 3.75
N LEU A 102 6.29 -3.73 4.90
CA LEU A 102 5.88 -2.55 5.66
C LEU A 102 7.06 -1.58 5.79
N CYS A 103 6.83 -0.29 5.59
CA CYS A 103 7.81 0.74 5.91
C CYS A 103 7.11 2.05 6.27
N GLY A 104 7.53 2.67 7.38
CA GLY A 104 7.01 3.96 7.83
C GLY A 104 7.34 4.19 9.30
N ALA A 105 6.55 5.03 9.97
CA ALA A 105 6.75 5.33 11.38
C ALA A 105 6.65 4.04 12.24
N PRO A 106 7.48 3.89 13.30
CA PRO A 106 7.46 2.70 14.16
C PRO A 106 6.06 2.34 14.66
N ALA A 107 5.30 3.33 15.14
CA ALA A 107 3.93 3.14 15.61
C ALA A 107 2.97 2.53 14.57
N MET A 108 3.20 2.76 13.27
CA MET A 108 2.41 2.15 12.21
C MET A 108 2.85 0.70 11.95
N VAL A 109 4.15 0.44 11.96
CA VAL A 109 4.71 -0.88 11.68
C VAL A 109 4.44 -1.86 12.82
N GLU A 110 4.52 -1.40 14.07
CA GLU A 110 4.27 -2.19 15.27
C GLU A 110 2.78 -2.51 15.51
N ALA A 111 1.88 -1.76 14.85
CA ALA A 111 0.44 -1.95 14.96
C ALA A 111 -0.14 -2.94 13.91
N LEU A 112 0.71 -3.51 13.04
CA LEU A 112 0.33 -4.44 11.95
C LEU A 112 0.80 -5.88 12.18
#